data_AF-A0A258XSP7-F1
#
_entry.id   AF-A0A258XSP7-F1
#
_cell.length_a   1.000
_cell.length_b   1.000
_cell.length_c   1.000
_cell.angle_alpha   90.00
_cell.angle_beta   90.00
_cell.angle_gamma   90.00
#
_symmetry.space_group_name_H-M   'P 1'
#
loop_
_entity.id
_entity.type
_entity.pdbx_description
1 polymer ?
#
loop_
_entity_poly.entity_id
_entity_poly.type
_entity_poly.pdbx_seq_one_letter_code
_entity_poly.pdbx_strand_id
1 'polypeptide(L)'
;MRAATSLATLAFCLVVSNPARAQDVTAGTDAETEAEEEITGEPGQILVIATRIKGQVETTQPPVAVLDEEAIASYGAGSLQELLASLAPQTGSGRGRGGGMPVVLLNGMRISGFRELRGIPPEAIRRVEVLPEEVALQYGYRPDQRVVNFILKDSFSSFGSETEFRFPIDGGFTELEQEFTLTKIA
;
A
#
# COMPACT_ATOMS: atom_id res chain seq x y z
N MET A 1 35.63 -43.78 -27.09
CA MET A 1 35.15 -45.01 -26.42
C MET A 1 35.78 -45.09 -25.04
N ARG A 2 34.96 -45.45 -24.04
CA ARG A 2 35.25 -45.69 -22.61
C ARG A 2 35.34 -44.46 -21.71
N ALA A 3 34.19 -44.02 -21.21
CA ALA A 3 34.08 -43.37 -19.90
C ALA A 3 33.33 -44.35 -18.97
N ALA A 4 33.98 -44.66 -17.85
CA ALA A 4 33.57 -45.67 -16.88
C ALA A 4 32.37 -45.20 -16.04
N THR A 5 31.42 -46.11 -15.86
CA THR A 5 30.37 -46.06 -14.86
C THR A 5 30.91 -46.59 -13.52
N SER A 6 30.52 -46.00 -12.39
CA SER A 6 29.99 -46.71 -11.20
C SER A 6 30.13 -45.91 -9.87
N LEU A 7 29.07 -46.02 -9.06
CA LEU A 7 29.00 -46.04 -7.58
C LEU A 7 29.18 -44.73 -6.77
N ALA A 8 28.10 -44.29 -6.12
CA ALA A 8 27.96 -44.33 -4.66
C ALA A 8 26.63 -43.68 -4.22
N THR A 9 25.63 -44.52 -3.92
CA THR A 9 24.44 -44.17 -3.15
C THR A 9 24.83 -44.06 -1.66
N LEU A 10 24.51 -42.94 -1.01
CA LEU A 10 24.68 -42.78 0.43
C LEU A 10 23.37 -42.35 1.06
N ALA A 11 22.75 -43.31 1.75
CA ALA A 11 21.60 -43.12 2.61
C ALA A 11 22.00 -42.27 3.82
N PHE A 12 21.23 -41.22 4.12
CA PHE A 12 21.39 -40.44 5.35
C PHE A 12 20.18 -40.67 6.26
N CYS A 13 20.47 -41.20 7.44
CA CYS A 13 19.53 -41.69 8.45
C CYS A 13 18.74 -40.58 9.16
N LEU A 14 17.48 -40.91 9.44
CA LEU A 14 16.60 -40.43 10.51
C LEU A 14 17.33 -40.10 11.84
N VAL A 15 17.06 -38.92 12.42
CA VAL A 15 17.17 -38.67 13.86
C VAL A 15 16.04 -37.74 14.35
N VAL A 16 15.09 -38.37 15.05
CA VAL A 16 14.40 -37.97 16.30
C VAL A 16 13.74 -36.58 16.39
N SER A 17 12.40 -36.62 16.35
CA SER A 17 11.50 -35.62 16.92
C SER A 17 11.74 -35.42 18.41
N ASN A 18 12.01 -34.19 18.83
CA ASN A 18 12.07 -33.80 20.23
C ASN A 18 10.87 -32.88 20.53
N PRO A 19 9.82 -33.33 21.26
CA PRO A 19 8.75 -32.43 21.69
C PRO A 19 9.27 -31.59 22.86
N ALA A 20 9.56 -30.32 22.59
CA ALA A 20 9.85 -29.34 23.63
C ALA A 20 8.61 -29.16 24.51
N ARG A 21 8.66 -29.70 25.74
CA ARG A 21 7.74 -29.38 26.83
C ARG A 21 8.15 -28.02 27.42
N ALA A 22 7.57 -26.94 26.91
CA ALA A 22 7.62 -25.64 27.55
C ALA A 22 6.61 -25.61 28.70
N GLN A 23 7.05 -25.03 29.82
CA GLN A 23 6.43 -25.09 31.14
C GLN A 23 5.08 -24.36 31.19
N ASP A 24 4.16 -25.00 31.92
CA ASP A 24 2.86 -24.48 32.32
C ASP A 24 3.08 -23.33 33.31
N VAL A 25 2.95 -22.09 32.83
CA VAL A 25 2.78 -20.92 33.68
C VAL A 25 1.29 -20.64 33.73
N THR A 26 0.68 -20.95 34.87
CA THR A 26 -0.67 -20.50 35.19
C THR A 26 -0.59 -18.98 35.40
N ALA A 27 -0.77 -18.24 34.32
CA ALA A 27 -1.14 -16.85 34.37
C ALA A 27 -2.68 -16.84 34.45
N GLY A 28 -3.21 -16.38 35.58
CA GLY A 28 -4.62 -16.09 35.70
C GLY A 28 -5.00 -15.07 34.64
N THR A 29 -5.64 -15.54 33.58
CA THR A 29 -6.38 -14.71 32.66
C THR A 29 -7.83 -14.94 33.03
N ASP A 30 -8.43 -13.93 33.65
CA ASP A 30 -9.88 -13.78 33.66
C ASP A 30 -10.34 -13.85 32.20
N ALA A 31 -10.82 -15.04 31.81
CA ALA A 31 -11.50 -15.23 30.56
C ALA A 31 -12.88 -14.59 30.71
N GLU A 32 -12.95 -13.27 30.53
CA GLU A 32 -14.16 -12.66 30.03
C GLU A 32 -14.41 -13.27 28.64
N THR A 33 -15.23 -14.31 28.63
CA THR A 33 -15.95 -14.75 27.44
C THR A 33 -16.79 -13.58 26.99
N GLU A 34 -16.25 -12.74 26.10
CA GLU A 34 -17.05 -11.88 25.24
C GLU A 34 -17.95 -12.82 24.44
N ALA A 35 -19.20 -12.94 24.88
CA ALA A 35 -20.24 -13.56 24.07
C ALA A 35 -20.28 -12.77 22.76
N GLU A 36 -20.05 -13.45 21.64
CA GLU A 36 -20.33 -12.94 20.31
C GLU A 36 -21.84 -12.64 20.27
N GLU A 37 -22.24 -11.42 20.60
CA GLU A 37 -23.62 -10.98 20.40
C GLU A 37 -23.88 -10.97 18.90
N GLU A 38 -24.62 -11.99 18.42
CA GLU A 38 -25.19 -11.98 17.08
C GLU A 38 -26.09 -10.76 16.94
N ILE A 39 -25.56 -9.73 16.26
CA ILE A 39 -26.27 -8.48 15.98
C ILE A 39 -27.38 -8.81 14.98
N THR A 40 -28.54 -9.22 15.49
CA THR A 40 -29.71 -9.57 14.69
C THR A 40 -30.56 -8.31 14.50
N GLY A 41 -30.69 -7.86 13.25
CA GLY A 41 -31.49 -6.67 12.94
C GLY A 41 -32.97 -6.90 13.23
N GLU A 42 -33.59 -5.98 13.98
CA GLU A 42 -35.04 -6.00 14.24
C GLU A 42 -35.84 -5.62 12.98
N PRO A 43 -37.10 -6.06 12.83
CA PRO A 43 -37.94 -5.69 11.70
C PRO A 43 -38.16 -4.16 11.66
N GLY A 44 -37.60 -3.52 10.64
CA GLY A 44 -37.61 -2.06 10.47
C GLY A 44 -36.27 -1.38 10.75
N GLN A 45 -35.25 -2.13 11.19
CA GLN A 45 -33.89 -1.63 11.39
C GLN A 45 -33.04 -1.80 10.12
N ILE A 46 -32.22 -0.79 9.81
CA ILE A 46 -31.20 -0.88 8.76
C ILE A 46 -29.84 -1.05 9.45
N LEU A 47 -29.32 -2.27 9.41
CA LEU A 47 -27.97 -2.57 9.89
C LEU A 47 -26.96 -2.28 8.76
N VAL A 48 -26.15 -1.23 8.96
CA VAL A 48 -25.08 -0.88 8.01
C VAL A 48 -23.77 -1.46 8.52
N ILE A 49 -23.33 -2.57 7.92
CA ILE A 49 -22.02 -3.15 8.21
C ILE A 49 -20.99 -2.47 7.32
N ALA A 50 -20.17 -1.60 7.91
CA ALA A 50 -19.07 -0.95 7.21
C ALA A 50 -17.77 -1.73 7.44
N THR A 51 -17.21 -2.30 6.38
CA THR A 51 -15.88 -2.91 6.40
C THR A 51 -14.81 -1.80 6.35
N ARG A 52 -14.04 -1.67 7.43
CA ARG A 52 -12.90 -0.74 7.48
C ARG A 52 -11.67 -1.37 6.84
N ILE A 53 -10.94 -0.56 6.08
CA ILE A 53 -9.65 -0.96 5.48
C ILE A 53 -8.52 -0.55 6.44
N LYS A 54 -7.50 -1.39 6.57
CA LYS A 54 -6.28 -1.05 7.32
C LYS A 54 -5.63 0.19 6.71
N GLY A 55 -5.17 1.12 7.55
CA GLY A 55 -4.56 2.39 7.09
C GLY A 55 -5.58 3.47 6.69
N GLN A 56 -6.88 3.22 6.83
CA GLN A 56 -7.90 4.27 6.75
C GLN A 56 -7.75 5.25 7.91
N VAL A 57 -7.84 6.54 7.62
CA VAL A 57 -7.73 7.60 8.62
C VAL A 57 -9.04 7.72 9.40
N GLU A 58 -8.96 7.69 10.73
CA GLU A 58 -10.10 7.90 11.61
C GLU A 58 -10.46 9.38 11.66
N THR A 59 -11.59 9.74 11.06
CA THR A 59 -12.04 11.14 10.96
C THR A 59 -13.51 11.27 11.29
N THR A 60 -13.85 12.41 11.89
CA THR A 60 -15.24 12.79 12.18
C THR A 60 -16.00 13.16 10.92
N GLN A 61 -15.30 13.75 9.95
CA GLN A 61 -15.86 14.19 8.67
C GLN A 61 -15.55 13.15 7.58
N PRO A 62 -16.51 12.77 6.73
CA PRO A 62 -16.26 11.83 5.65
C PRO A 62 -15.25 12.38 4.62
N PRO A 63 -14.53 11.49 3.90
CA PRO A 63 -13.71 11.88 2.77
C PRO A 63 -14.52 12.60 1.69
N VAL A 64 -13.90 13.57 1.04
CA VAL A 64 -14.47 14.36 -0.06
C VAL A 64 -14.48 13.55 -1.35
N ALA A 65 -13.43 12.76 -1.57
CA ALA A 65 -13.34 11.83 -2.67
C ALA A 65 -12.65 10.54 -2.20
N VAL A 66 -13.12 9.42 -2.72
CA VAL A 66 -12.53 8.11 -2.49
C VAL A 66 -12.32 7.47 -3.86
N LEU A 67 -11.11 7.03 -4.12
CA LEU A 67 -10.76 6.31 -5.35
C LEU A 67 -10.39 4.88 -4.99
N ASP A 68 -11.05 3.94 -5.63
CA ASP A 68 -10.74 2.52 -5.56
C ASP A 68 -9.64 2.15 -6.57
N GLU A 69 -9.23 0.89 -6.55
CA GLU A 69 -8.15 0.36 -7.39
C GLU A 69 -8.42 0.58 -8.89
N GLU A 70 -9.66 0.38 -9.33
CA GLU A 70 -10.04 0.52 -10.74
C GLU A 70 -10.01 1.99 -11.18
N ALA A 71 -10.51 2.90 -10.34
CA ALA A 71 -10.40 4.33 -10.60
C ALA A 71 -8.93 4.77 -10.64
N ILE A 72 -8.08 4.29 -9.72
CA ILE A 72 -6.64 4.61 -9.69
C ILE A 72 -5.95 4.14 -10.97
N ALA A 73 -6.18 2.89 -11.38
CA ALA A 73 -5.61 2.32 -12.60
C ALA A 73 -6.03 3.10 -13.85
N SER A 74 -7.26 3.64 -13.86
CA SER A 74 -7.79 4.45 -14.97
C SER A 74 -7.03 5.77 -15.19
N TYR A 75 -6.31 6.28 -14.20
CA TYR A 75 -5.45 7.47 -14.38
C TYR A 75 -4.16 7.16 -15.16
N GLY A 76 -3.75 5.88 -15.26
CA GLY A 76 -2.57 5.47 -16.03
C GLY A 76 -1.24 6.08 -15.56
N ALA A 77 -1.16 6.49 -14.29
CA ALA A 77 0.05 7.07 -13.72
C ALA A 77 1.15 6.00 -13.59
N GLY A 78 2.42 6.37 -13.84
CA GLY A 78 3.57 5.49 -13.58
C GLY A 78 4.07 5.56 -12.13
N SER A 79 3.67 6.59 -11.38
CA SER A 79 4.13 6.84 -10.00
C SER A 79 3.08 7.56 -9.16
N LEU A 80 3.25 7.53 -7.82
CA LEU A 80 2.37 8.29 -6.93
C LEU A 80 2.48 9.81 -7.10
N GLN A 81 3.61 10.37 -7.52
CA GLN A 81 3.67 11.81 -7.80
C GLN A 81 2.82 12.17 -9.00
N GLU A 82 2.86 11.33 -10.04
CA GLU A 82 2.07 11.54 -11.24
C GLU A 82 0.57 11.37 -10.95
N LEU A 83 0.20 10.36 -10.15
CA LEU A 83 -1.17 10.21 -9.64
C LEU A 83 -1.60 11.41 -8.79
N LEU A 84 -0.73 11.93 -7.92
CA LEU A 84 -1.04 13.12 -7.13
C LEU A 84 -1.18 14.37 -8.00
N ALA A 85 -0.36 14.49 -9.04
CA ALA A 85 -0.43 15.60 -9.99
C ALA A 85 -1.73 15.54 -10.81
N SER A 86 -2.19 14.36 -11.21
CA SER A 86 -3.49 14.19 -11.88
C SER A 86 -4.66 14.48 -10.94
N LEU A 87 -4.52 14.19 -9.64
CA LEU A 87 -5.48 14.53 -8.59
C LEU A 87 -5.37 15.98 -8.09
N ALA A 88 -4.40 16.77 -8.55
CA ALA A 88 -4.18 18.15 -8.10
C ALA A 88 -5.43 19.05 -8.23
N PRO A 89 -6.25 18.97 -9.30
CA PRO A 89 -7.47 19.77 -9.41
C PRO A 89 -8.50 19.48 -8.32
N GLN A 90 -8.53 18.25 -7.80
CA GLN A 90 -9.47 17.80 -6.77
C GLN A 90 -8.91 17.98 -5.34
N THR A 91 -7.59 17.93 -5.20
CA THR A 91 -6.88 18.02 -3.93
C THR A 91 -6.43 19.45 -3.58
N GLY A 92 -6.55 20.38 -4.52
CA GLY A 92 -6.32 21.81 -4.29
C GLY A 92 -7.29 22.40 -3.26
N SER A 93 -6.77 23.27 -2.39
CA SER A 93 -7.60 24.10 -1.51
C SER A 93 -8.28 25.18 -2.36
N GLY A 94 -9.61 25.28 -2.32
CA GLY A 94 -10.40 26.26 -3.08
C GLY A 94 -10.15 27.74 -2.73
N ARG A 95 -9.23 28.02 -1.79
CA ARG A 95 -8.81 29.36 -1.41
C ARG A 95 -7.69 29.83 -2.34
N GLY A 96 -8.07 30.68 -3.29
CA GLY A 96 -7.29 31.07 -4.45
C GLY A 96 -5.88 31.61 -4.18
N ARG A 97 -5.01 31.37 -5.17
CA ARG A 97 -3.66 31.93 -5.34
C ARG A 97 -2.64 31.46 -4.29
N GLY A 98 -2.60 30.15 -4.11
CA GLY A 98 -1.59 29.49 -3.29
C GLY A 98 -1.97 28.03 -3.14
N GLY A 99 -2.11 27.33 -4.27
CA GLY A 99 -2.34 25.88 -4.30
C GLY A 99 -1.11 25.17 -3.73
N GLY A 100 -1.00 25.17 -2.40
CA GLY A 100 0.00 24.40 -1.70
C GLY A 100 -0.21 22.94 -2.02
N MET A 101 0.89 22.21 -2.17
CA MET A 101 0.83 20.77 -2.33
C MET A 101 0.03 20.16 -1.17
N PRO A 102 -0.93 19.26 -1.43
CA PRO A 102 -1.71 18.64 -0.36
C PRO A 102 -0.80 17.86 0.58
N VAL A 103 -1.27 17.69 1.81
CA VAL A 103 -0.60 16.84 2.79
C VAL A 103 -0.76 15.39 2.36
N VAL A 104 0.33 14.64 2.29
CA VAL A 104 0.29 13.23 1.91
C VAL A 104 0.49 12.34 3.13
N LEU A 105 -0.40 11.37 3.28
CA LEU A 105 -0.30 10.26 4.23
C LEU A 105 -0.20 8.94 3.47
N LEU A 106 0.49 7.98 4.06
CA LEU A 106 0.62 6.61 3.58
C LEU A 106 0.19 5.66 4.69
N ASN A 107 -0.89 4.90 4.48
CA ASN A 107 -1.54 4.07 5.51
C ASN A 107 -1.87 4.85 6.79
N GLY A 108 -2.28 6.11 6.66
CA GLY A 108 -2.53 7.01 7.80
C GLY A 108 -1.28 7.52 8.52
N MET A 109 -0.08 7.18 8.03
CA MET A 109 1.20 7.67 8.56
C MET A 109 1.74 8.83 7.73
N ARG A 110 2.50 9.72 8.37
CA ARG A 110 3.19 10.82 7.68
C ARG A 110 4.40 10.26 6.93
N ILE A 111 4.59 10.68 5.69
CA ILE A 111 5.80 10.36 4.92
C ILE A 111 6.93 11.33 5.28
N SER A 112 8.18 10.88 5.21
CA SER A 112 9.34 11.74 5.50
C SER A 112 9.68 12.65 4.32
N GLY A 113 9.23 12.30 3.11
CA GLY A 113 9.28 13.17 1.95
C GLY A 113 8.83 12.51 0.65
N PHE A 114 8.69 13.33 -0.39
CA PHE A 114 8.23 12.90 -1.71
C PHE A 114 9.10 11.84 -2.39
N ARG A 115 10.32 11.58 -1.91
CA ARG A 115 11.17 10.52 -2.47
C ARG A 115 10.59 9.13 -2.24
N GLU A 116 9.92 8.91 -1.11
CA GLU A 116 9.29 7.63 -0.76
C GLU A 116 8.18 7.27 -1.75
N LEU A 117 7.43 8.27 -2.19
CA LEU A 117 6.34 8.09 -3.15
C LEU A 117 6.82 7.63 -4.53
N ARG A 118 8.09 7.90 -4.92
CA ARG A 118 8.62 7.51 -6.25
C ARG A 118 8.90 6.01 -6.34
N GLY A 119 9.20 5.36 -5.22
CA GLY A 119 9.49 3.94 -5.17
C GLY A 119 8.24 3.07 -5.06
N ILE A 120 7.04 3.68 -5.05
CA ILE A 120 5.77 2.98 -4.90
C ILE A 120 4.98 3.12 -6.20
N PRO A 121 4.73 2.02 -6.93
CA PRO A 121 3.87 2.05 -8.09
C PRO A 121 2.42 2.27 -7.66
N PRO A 122 1.58 2.94 -8.46
CA PRO A 122 0.18 3.18 -8.10
C PRO A 122 -0.64 1.89 -7.97
N GLU A 123 -0.22 0.80 -8.61
CA GLU A 123 -0.83 -0.53 -8.48
C GLU A 123 -0.73 -1.13 -7.07
N ALA A 124 0.23 -0.66 -6.27
CA ALA A 124 0.36 -1.04 -4.88
C ALA A 124 -0.71 -0.42 -3.97
N ILE A 125 -1.44 0.57 -4.47
CA ILE A 125 -2.49 1.26 -3.75
C ILE A 125 -3.78 0.45 -3.84
N ARG A 126 -4.40 0.23 -2.69
CA ARG A 126 -5.77 -0.31 -2.57
C ARG A 126 -6.81 0.80 -2.67
N ARG A 127 -6.54 1.95 -2.04
CA ARG A 127 -7.50 3.07 -2.00
C ARG A 127 -6.79 4.40 -1.81
N VAL A 128 -7.32 5.46 -2.44
CA VAL A 128 -6.93 6.86 -2.14
C VAL A 128 -8.12 7.58 -1.53
N GLU A 129 -7.85 8.31 -0.45
CA GLU A 129 -8.85 9.13 0.22
C GLU A 129 -8.41 10.59 0.20
N VAL A 130 -9.26 11.45 -0.35
CA VAL A 130 -9.11 12.90 -0.24
C VAL A 130 -9.93 13.36 0.95
N LEU A 131 -9.23 13.68 2.02
CA LEU A 131 -9.78 14.13 3.28
C LEU A 131 -9.87 15.66 3.33
N PRO A 132 -10.81 16.20 4.11
CA PRO A 132 -10.97 17.64 4.22
C PRO A 132 -9.85 18.25 5.10
N GLU A 133 -9.84 19.59 5.18
CA GLU A 133 -8.69 20.36 5.69
C GLU A 133 -8.58 20.29 7.22
N GLU A 134 -9.69 20.01 7.91
CA GLU A 134 -9.75 19.86 9.37
C GLU A 134 -8.92 18.65 9.84
N VAL A 135 -8.78 17.64 8.98
CA VAL A 135 -7.96 16.45 9.24
C VAL A 135 -6.48 16.81 9.28
N ALA A 136 -6.05 17.81 8.52
CA ALA A 136 -4.65 18.23 8.48
C ALA A 136 -4.15 18.67 9.87
N LEU A 137 -4.99 19.34 10.66
CA LEU A 137 -4.67 19.77 12.03
C LEU A 137 -4.37 18.58 12.96
N GLN A 138 -5.11 17.48 12.81
CA GLN A 138 -4.94 16.27 13.65
C GLN A 138 -3.56 15.64 13.44
N TYR A 139 -3.00 15.78 12.23
CA TYR A 139 -1.69 15.28 11.86
C TYR A 139 -0.56 16.32 12.00
N GLY A 140 -0.83 17.47 12.64
CA GLY A 140 0.16 18.52 12.89
C GLY A 140 0.51 19.37 11.66
N TYR A 141 -0.36 19.38 10.64
CA TYR A 141 -0.22 20.21 9.46
C TYR A 141 -1.10 21.46 9.54
N ARG A 142 -0.92 22.36 8.58
CA ARG A 142 -1.68 23.61 8.52
C ARG A 142 -3.13 23.32 8.09
N PRO A 143 -4.12 24.03 8.66
CA PRO A 143 -5.55 23.83 8.36
C PRO A 143 -5.97 24.35 6.99
N ASP A 144 -5.02 24.83 6.17
CA ASP A 144 -5.32 25.42 4.88
C ASP A 144 -5.27 24.43 3.72
N GLN A 145 -4.82 23.18 3.98
CA GLN A 145 -4.51 22.16 2.98
C GLN A 145 -5.36 20.90 3.17
N ARG A 146 -5.77 20.27 2.06
CA ARG A 146 -6.40 18.95 2.08
C ARG A 146 -5.38 17.86 2.38
N VAL A 147 -5.86 16.76 2.93
CA VAL A 147 -5.04 15.56 3.20
C VAL A 147 -5.38 14.49 2.20
N VAL A 148 -4.37 13.87 1.61
CA VAL A 148 -4.51 12.73 0.69
C VAL A 148 -3.88 11.53 1.36
N ASN A 149 -4.69 10.53 1.68
CA ASN A 149 -4.23 9.29 2.27
C ASN A 149 -4.17 8.18 1.21
N PHE A 150 -2.98 7.65 0.98
CA PHE A 150 -2.76 6.47 0.13
C PHE A 150 -2.76 5.23 1.01
N ILE A 151 -3.70 4.33 0.76
CA ILE A 151 -3.82 3.05 1.47
C ILE A 151 -3.21 1.96 0.58
N LEU A 152 -2.21 1.27 1.09
CA LEU A 152 -1.54 0.17 0.40
C LEU A 152 -2.34 -1.13 0.51
N LYS A 153 -2.13 -2.02 -0.46
CA LYS A 153 -2.55 -3.42 -0.38
C LYS A 153 -1.80 -4.12 0.77
N ASP A 154 -2.44 -5.12 1.38
CA ASP A 154 -1.82 -5.88 2.49
C ASP A 154 -0.53 -6.59 2.06
N SER A 155 -0.49 -7.06 0.82
CA SER A 155 0.69 -7.66 0.22
C SER A 155 0.75 -7.30 -1.24
N PHE A 156 1.86 -6.74 -1.70
CA PHE A 156 2.07 -6.38 -3.09
C PHE A 156 3.48 -6.74 -3.53
N SER A 157 3.63 -7.29 -4.72
CA SER A 157 4.92 -7.45 -5.38
C SER A 157 4.78 -7.20 -6.86
N SER A 158 5.64 -6.35 -7.43
CA SER A 158 5.71 -6.10 -8.86
C SER A 158 7.13 -6.25 -9.38
N PHE A 159 7.22 -6.70 -10.62
CA PHE A 159 8.44 -6.71 -11.41
C PHE A 159 8.17 -5.95 -12.70
N GLY A 160 8.91 -4.86 -12.91
CA GLY A 160 8.87 -4.04 -14.11
C GLY A 160 10.18 -4.18 -14.89
N SER A 161 10.06 -4.10 -16.22
CA SER A 161 11.20 -4.02 -17.13
C SER A 161 10.88 -2.93 -18.16
N GLU A 162 11.72 -1.91 -18.22
CA GLU A 162 11.67 -0.87 -19.23
C GLU A 162 12.86 -1.02 -20.18
N THR A 163 12.63 -0.78 -21.46
CA THR A 163 13.67 -0.91 -22.48
C THR A 163 13.50 0.22 -23.47
N GLU A 164 14.48 1.11 -23.52
CA GLU A 164 14.51 2.23 -24.43
C GLU A 164 15.54 1.97 -25.54
N PHE A 165 15.11 2.15 -26.79
CA PHE A 165 15.98 2.02 -27.95
C PHE A 165 16.01 3.34 -28.70
N ARG A 166 17.16 4.00 -28.72
CA ARG A 166 17.36 5.28 -29.43
C ARG A 166 18.13 5.05 -30.72
N PHE A 167 17.48 5.40 -31.84
CA PHE A 167 18.10 5.43 -33.16
C PHE A 167 18.52 6.85 -33.53
N PRO A 168 19.76 7.06 -33.99
CA PRO A 168 20.20 8.39 -34.41
C PRO A 168 19.56 8.79 -35.75
N ILE A 169 19.03 10.01 -35.82
CA ILE A 169 18.45 10.58 -37.05
C ILE A 169 19.36 11.62 -37.73
N ASP A 170 20.35 12.17 -37.02
CA ASP A 170 21.22 13.25 -37.52
C ASP A 170 22.71 13.00 -37.24
N GLY A 171 23.13 11.73 -37.34
CA GLY A 171 24.47 11.28 -36.95
C GLY A 171 24.59 11.09 -35.45
N GLY A 172 24.99 9.88 -35.04
CA GLY A 172 25.09 9.49 -33.62
C GLY A 172 25.23 7.98 -33.49
N PHE A 173 25.21 7.47 -32.26
CA PHE A 173 25.23 6.05 -31.98
C PHE A 173 23.84 5.53 -31.65
N THR A 174 23.62 4.25 -31.89
CA THR A 174 22.48 3.54 -31.34
C THR A 174 22.70 3.34 -29.85
N GLU A 175 21.70 3.71 -29.06
CA GLU A 175 21.71 3.50 -27.61
C GLU A 175 20.57 2.55 -27.23
N LEU A 176 20.90 1.57 -26.40
CA LEU A 176 19.97 0.65 -25.78
C LEU A 176 20.09 0.83 -24.28
N GLU A 177 19.00 1.23 -23.64
CA GLU A 177 18.90 1.38 -22.19
C GLU A 177 17.86 0.38 -21.68
N GLN A 178 18.16 -0.26 -20.55
CA GLN A 178 17.28 -1.26 -19.96
C GLN A 178 17.27 -1.09 -18.44
N GLU A 179 16.07 -0.93 -17.89
CA GLU A 179 15.86 -0.77 -16.46
C GLU A 179 14.96 -1.89 -15.93
N PHE A 180 15.32 -2.43 -14.76
CA PHE A 180 14.51 -3.42 -14.06
C PHE A 180 14.12 -2.88 -12.69
N THR A 181 12.83 -2.91 -12.38
CA THR A 181 12.29 -2.43 -11.09
C THR A 181 11.62 -3.58 -10.35
N LEU A 182 11.97 -3.80 -9.09
CA LEU A 182 11.28 -4.75 -8.21
C LEU A 182 10.72 -3.98 -7.02
N THR A 183 9.39 -4.04 -6.82
CA THR A 183 8.74 -3.48 -5.64
C THR A 183 8.10 -4.60 -4.83
N LYS A 184 8.28 -4.60 -3.51
CA LYS A 184 7.61 -5.54 -2.60
C LYS A 184 7.16 -4.81 -1.34
N ILE A 185 5.92 -5.06 -0.93
CA ILE A 185 5.30 -4.58 0.30
C ILE A 185 4.80 -5.83 1.04
N ALA A 186 5.22 -5.94 2.31
CA ALA A 186 4.97 -7.07 3.19
C ALA A 186 4.55 -6.59 4.58
#